data_AF-A0A183LC15-F1
#
_entry.id   AF-A0A183LC15-F1
#
_cell.length_a   1.000
_cell.length_b   1.000
_cell.length_c   1.000
_cell.angle_alpha   90.00
_cell.angle_beta   90.00
_cell.angle_gamma   90.00
#
_symmetry.space_group_name_H-M   'P 1'
#
loop_
_entity.id
_entity.type
_entity.pdbx_description
1 polymer ?
#
loop_
_entity_poly.entity_id
_entity_poly.type
_entity_poly.pdbx_seq_one_letter_code
_entity_poly.pdbx_strand_id
1 'polypeptide(L)'
;MWDTRRAFQIAAEIRRYNLVVLGISEAHWTQVGQQRLTSGELLLYSGYEEENVPHTQGIALMLSKQAQNALIGWESHGPRIIKDFFKTKKRAFQ
;
A
#
# COMPACT_ATOMS: atom_id res chain seq x y z
N MET A 1 -0.99 -13.91 -5.86
CA MET A 1 -0.50 -13.88 -4.46
C MET A 1 0.90 -13.27 -4.47
N TRP A 2 1.16 -12.20 -3.70
CA TRP A 2 2.49 -11.55 -3.67
C TRP A 2 3.56 -12.51 -3.16
N ASP A 3 4.77 -12.42 -3.71
CA ASP A 3 5.92 -13.14 -3.15
C ASP A 3 6.12 -12.68 -1.71
N THR A 4 5.92 -13.62 -0.78
CA THR A 4 6.08 -13.42 0.66
C THR A 4 7.46 -12.82 0.97
N ARG A 5 8.51 -13.16 0.20
CA ARG A 5 9.85 -12.58 0.34
C ARG A 5 9.87 -11.08 0.04
N ARG A 6 9.21 -10.65 -1.04
CA ARG A 6 9.14 -9.23 -1.43
C ARG A 6 8.32 -8.43 -0.42
N ALA A 7 7.23 -8.98 0.11
CA ALA A 7 6.46 -8.32 1.19
C ALA A 7 7.31 -8.10 2.44
N PHE A 8 8.09 -9.10 2.86
CA PHE A 8 8.98 -8.96 4.02
C PHE A 8 10.10 -7.95 3.79
N GLN A 9 10.69 -7.89 2.59
CA GLN A 9 11.69 -6.89 2.25
C GLN A 9 11.14 -5.46 2.38
N ILE A 10 9.94 -5.23 1.85
CA ILE A 10 9.28 -3.91 1.92
C ILE A 10 8.90 -3.56 3.37
N ALA A 11 8.40 -4.52 4.14
CA ALA A 11 8.11 -4.32 5.56
C ALA A 11 9.38 -3.99 6.37
N ALA A 12 10.52 -4.60 6.03
CA ALA A 12 11.81 -4.25 6.63
C ALA A 12 12.23 -2.82 6.28
N GLU A 13 11.98 -2.38 5.04
CA GLU A 13 12.32 -1.02 4.58
C GLU A 13 11.49 0.06 5.31
N ILE A 14 10.18 -0.15 5.46
CA ILE A 14 9.30 0.71 6.28
C ILE A 14 9.87 0.90 7.68
N ARG A 15 10.32 -0.20 8.31
CA ARG A 15 10.88 -0.16 9.67
C ARG A 15 12.23 0.53 9.71
N ARG A 16 13.10 0.22 8.75
CA ARG A 16 14.45 0.77 8.64
C ARG A 16 14.43 2.30 8.55
N TYR A 17 13.53 2.84 7.74
CA TYR A 17 13.40 4.28 7.55
C TYR A 17 12.32 4.93 8.42
N ASN A 18 11.70 4.16 9.33
CA ASN A 18 10.60 4.61 10.17
C ASN A 18 9.48 5.30 9.37
N LEU A 19 9.15 4.75 8.19
CA LEU A 19 8.12 5.29 7.32
C LEU A 19 6.73 4.94 7.85
N VAL A 20 5.80 5.89 7.73
CA VAL A 20 4.40 5.64 8.08
C VAL A 20 3.59 5.09 6.92
N VAL A 21 3.95 5.49 5.69
CA VAL A 21 3.34 5.10 4.41
C VAL A 21 4.47 4.91 3.38
N LEU A 22 4.39 3.87 2.56
CA LEU A 22 5.29 3.63 1.44
C LEU A 22 4.51 3.31 0.17
N GLY A 23 4.73 4.08 -0.89
CA GLY A 23 4.16 3.82 -2.22
C GLY A 23 5.06 2.92 -3.06
N ILE A 24 4.45 1.98 -3.79
CA ILE A 24 5.12 1.03 -4.66
C ILE A 24 4.46 1.13 -6.03
N SER A 25 5.26 1.51 -7.03
CA SER A 25 4.86 1.48 -8.43
C SER A 25 5.26 0.14 -9.07
N GLU A 26 4.54 -0.26 -10.12
CA GLU A 26 4.83 -1.46 -10.91
C GLU A 26 4.90 -2.73 -10.04
N ALA A 27 3.90 -2.87 -9.18
CA ALA A 27 3.81 -4.01 -8.30
C ALA A 27 3.35 -5.29 -9.05
N HIS A 28 2.87 -5.19 -10.31
CA HIS A 28 2.34 -6.31 -11.09
C HIS A 28 1.14 -6.98 -10.39
N TRP A 29 0.34 -6.19 -9.67
CA TRP A 29 -0.92 -6.66 -9.12
C TRP A 29 -1.95 -6.84 -10.22
N THR A 30 -2.79 -7.86 -10.10
CA THR A 30 -3.84 -8.14 -11.07
C THR A 30 -5.24 -7.80 -10.57
N GLN A 31 -5.38 -7.29 -9.36
CA GLN A 31 -6.69 -7.05 -8.75
C GLN A 31 -6.65 -5.78 -7.89
N VAL A 32 -7.83 -5.33 -7.47
CA VAL A 32 -7.99 -4.32 -6.43
C VAL A 32 -8.26 -5.01 -5.11
N GLY A 33 -7.56 -4.62 -4.05
CA GLY A 33 -7.81 -5.20 -2.76
C GLY A 33 -6.91 -4.69 -1.65
N GLN A 34 -7.02 -5.37 -0.51
CA GLN A 34 -6.20 -5.11 0.65
C GLN A 34 -5.75 -6.42 1.29
N GLN A 35 -4.52 -6.44 1.81
CA GLN A 35 -3.95 -7.59 2.50
C GLN A 35 -3.19 -7.14 3.75
N ARG A 36 -3.47 -7.78 4.89
CA ARG A 36 -2.69 -7.59 6.11
C ARG A 36 -1.55 -8.60 6.16
N LEU A 37 -0.33 -8.12 6.36
CA LEU A 37 0.83 -8.98 6.56
C LEU A 37 0.84 -9.53 8.00
N THR A 38 1.49 -10.68 8.21
CA THR A 38 1.68 -11.26 9.55
C THR A 38 2.44 -10.32 10.50
N SER A 39 3.27 -9.46 9.93
CA SER A 39 4.03 -8.41 10.58
C SER A 39 3.16 -7.22 11.05
N GLY A 40 1.93 -7.13 10.55
CA GLY A 40 0.88 -6.19 10.99
C GLY A 40 0.73 -4.94 10.12
N GLU A 41 1.57 -4.75 9.10
CA GLU A 41 1.38 -3.73 8.06
C GLU A 41 0.21 -4.10 7.13
N LEU A 42 -0.47 -3.09 6.59
CA LEU A 42 -1.59 -3.24 5.65
C LEU A 42 -1.13 -2.81 4.28
N LEU A 43 -1.36 -3.67 3.29
CA LEU A 43 -1.09 -3.38 1.89
C LEU A 43 -2.42 -3.09 1.19
N LEU A 44 -2.54 -1.91 0.59
CA LEU A 44 -3.60 -1.55 -0.34
C LEU A 44 -3.04 -1.67 -1.74
N TYR A 45 -3.77 -2.28 -2.67
CA TYR A 45 -3.27 -2.45 -4.02
C TYR A 45 -4.37 -2.33 -5.07
N SER A 46 -3.95 -1.92 -6.25
CA SER A 46 -4.78 -1.83 -7.45
C SER A 46 -3.96 -2.29 -8.65
N GLY A 47 -4.61 -2.99 -9.57
CA GLY A 47 -3.99 -3.73 -10.66
C GLY A 47 -4.99 -4.12 -11.73
N TYR A 48 -4.50 -4.59 -12.89
CA TYR A 48 -5.34 -5.00 -14.02
C TYR A 48 -5.72 -6.49 -13.93
N GLU A 49 -7.00 -6.80 -14.07
CA GLU A 49 -7.49 -8.20 -14.04
C GLU A 49 -7.07 -9.03 -15.26
N GLU A 50 -6.70 -8.41 -16.38
CA GLU A 50 -6.36 -9.15 -17.60
C GLU A 50 -4.96 -9.78 -17.57
N GLU A 51 -4.96 -11.11 -17.66
CA GLU A 51 -3.77 -11.99 -17.61
C GLU A 51 -2.85 -11.85 -18.85
N ASN A 52 -3.29 -11.18 -19.91
CA ASN A 52 -2.63 -11.14 -21.23
C ASN A 52 -2.02 -9.79 -21.64
N VAL A 53 -2.12 -8.75 -20.81
CA VAL A 53 -1.41 -7.49 -21.02
C VAL A 53 -0.07 -7.50 -20.28
N PRO A 54 1.02 -6.92 -20.84
CA PRO A 54 2.29 -6.86 -20.14
C PRO A 54 2.08 -6.24 -18.75
N HIS A 55 2.44 -6.95 -17.69
CA HIS A 55 2.18 -6.62 -16.28
C HIS A 55 2.92 -5.36 -15.77
N THR A 56 2.99 -4.31 -16.57
CA THR A 56 3.61 -2.99 -16.29
C THR A 56 2.71 -2.08 -15.45
N GLN A 57 1.58 -2.60 -14.95
CA GLN A 57 0.52 -1.77 -14.40
C GLN A 57 0.03 -2.38 -13.08
N GLY A 58 0.21 -1.61 -12.02
CA GLY A 58 -0.23 -1.97 -10.68
C GLY A 58 0.50 -1.13 -9.66
N ILE A 59 -0.25 -0.56 -8.73
CA ILE A 59 0.30 0.25 -7.65
C ILE A 59 -0.11 -0.35 -6.32
N ALA A 60 0.71 -0.11 -5.31
CA ALA A 60 0.38 -0.48 -3.96
C ALA A 60 0.85 0.58 -2.95
N LEU A 61 0.15 0.65 -1.84
CA LEU A 61 0.49 1.45 -0.67
C LEU A 61 0.62 0.53 0.52
N MET A 62 1.79 0.54 1.15
CA MET A 62 2.01 -0.18 2.40
C MET A 62 1.92 0.79 3.59
N LEU A 63 1.04 0.46 4.52
CA LEU A 63 0.68 1.27 5.68
C LEU A 63 1.19 0.62 6.96
N SER A 64 1.97 1.37 7.73
CA SER A 64 2.29 1.02 9.11
C SER A 64 1.03 0.90 9.97
N LYS A 65 1.15 0.28 11.15
CA LYS A 65 0.04 0.22 12.12
C LYS A 65 -0.47 1.62 12.51
N GLN A 66 0.41 2.61 12.56
CA GLN A 66 0.04 3.99 12.86
C GLN A 66 -0.80 4.61 11.73
N ALA A 67 -0.37 4.46 10.47
CA ALA A 67 -1.11 4.96 9.33
C ALA A 67 -2.46 4.25 9.17
N GLN A 68 -2.53 2.95 9.46
CA GLN A 68 -3.79 2.20 9.49
C GLN A 68 -4.82 2.81 10.46
N ASN A 69 -4.39 3.18 11.67
CA ASN A 69 -5.28 3.79 12.66
C ASN A 69 -5.73 5.21 12.27
N ALA A 70 -4.98 5.87 11.38
CA ALA A 70 -5.33 7.17 10.85
C ALA A 70 -6.15 7.08 9.55
N LEU A 71 -6.20 5.92 8.89
CA LEU A 71 -6.90 5.75 7.62
C LEU A 71 -8.42 5.89 7.82
N ILE A 72 -9.02 6.84 7.12
CA ILE A 72 -10.47 7.09 7.11
C ILE A 72 -11.13 6.24 6.03
N GLY A 73 -10.47 6.07 4.89
CA GLY A 73 -10.95 5.28 3.77
C GLY A 73 -9.98 5.36 2.59
N TRP A 74 -10.17 4.48 1.63
CA TRP A 74 -9.44 4.51 0.37
C TRP A 74 -10.33 4.01 -0.77
N GLU A 75 -10.04 4.47 -1.97
CA GLU A 75 -10.68 4.07 -3.21
C GLU A 75 -9.63 3.86 -4.30
N SER A 76 -9.86 2.93 -5.22
CA SER A 76 -9.06 2.80 -6.43
C SER A 76 -9.78 3.47 -7.60
N HIS A 77 -9.02 4.26 -8.37
CA HIS A 77 -9.47 4.86 -9.63
C HIS A 77 -8.76 4.18 -10.79
N GLY A 78 -8.95 2.86 -10.89
CA GLY A 78 -8.27 2.00 -11.86
C GLY A 78 -6.84 1.62 -11.44
N PRO A 79 -6.14 0.86 -12.30
CA PRO A 79 -4.94 0.08 -11.90
C PRO A 79 -3.70 0.88 -11.52
N ARG A 80 -3.72 2.20 -11.75
CA ARG A 80 -2.58 3.10 -11.54
C ARG A 80 -2.84 4.18 -10.49
N ILE A 81 -4.05 4.25 -9.93
CA ILE A 81 -4.42 5.29 -8.97
C ILE A 81 -5.17 4.69 -7.77
N ILE A 82 -4.63 4.97 -6.59
CA ILE A 82 -5.25 4.73 -5.30
C ILE A 82 -5.29 6.10 -4.64
N LYS A 83 -6.46 6.42 -4.09
CA LYS A 83 -6.69 7.62 -3.32
C LYS A 83 -7.05 7.20 -1.91
N ASP A 84 -6.32 7.73 -0.95
CA ASP A 84 -6.50 7.45 0.47
C ASP A 84 -6.76 8.74 1.24
N PHE A 85 -7.42 8.60 2.38
CA PHE A 85 -7.73 9.70 3.27
C PHE A 85 -7.26 9.35 4.67
N PHE A 86 -6.43 10.21 5.25
CA PHE A 86 -5.93 10.04 6.61
C PHE A 86 -6.40 11.16 7.53
N LYS A 87 -6.76 10.80 8.75
CA LYS A 87 -6.97 11.72 9.85
C LYS A 87 -5.61 12.20 10.35
N THR A 88 -5.36 13.49 10.24
CA THR A 88 -4.17 14.13 10.81
C THR A 88 -4.55 14.88 12.08
N LYS A 89 -3.60 14.98 13.02
CA LYS A 89 -3.69 15.95 14.11
C LYS A 89 -2.91 17.17 13.70
N LYS A 90 -3.51 18.36 13.84
CA LYS A 90 -2.77 19.62 13.70
C LYS A 90 -1.79 19.71 14.88
N ARG A 91 -0.49 19.74 14.62
CA ARG A 91 0.47 20.17 15.65
C ARG A 91 0.26 21.67 15.83
N ALA A 92 -0.17 22.08 17.02
CA ALA A 92 0.00 23.46 17.44
C ALA A 92 1.50 23.63 17.72
N PHE A 93 2.16 24.51 16.98
CA PHE A 93 3.49 24.97 17.35
C PHE A 93 3.28 25.99 18.48
N GLN A 94 3.78 25.67 19.67
CA GLN A 94 3.96 26.62 20.77
C GLN A 94 5.38 27.15 20.72
#